data_AF-A0A8T4TRQ2-F1
#
_entry.id   AF-A0A8T4TRQ2-F1
#
_cell.length_a   1.000
_cell.length_b   1.000
_cell.length_c   1.000
_cell.angle_alpha   90.00
_cell.angle_beta   90.00
_cell.angle_gamma   90.00
#
_symmetry.space_group_name_H-M   'P 1'
#
loop_
_entity.id
_entity.type
_entity.pdbx_description
1 polymer ?
#
loop_
_entity_poly.entity_id
_entity_poly.type
_entity_poly.pdbx_seq_one_letter_code
_entity_poly.pdbx_strand_id
1 'polypeptide(L)'
;MNQRIKHSDRKNALSILLAAEREMNYTLKLQITDESAFNIIRNVYECFRMLGDASLISKGVVSQDHIEQIKELEKMPVKTERPIGVIDNIRKLRHNINYYGYIPSKAEAEDALSIAKTCFNPLIDFLKNNVTK
;
A
#
# COMPACT_ATOMS: atom_id res chain seq x y z
N MET A 1 -28.74 -8.28 -1.64
CA MET A 1 -27.66 -7.60 -2.39
C MET A 1 -27.11 -8.61 -3.39
N ASN A 2 -27.26 -8.36 -4.70
CA ASN A 2 -26.63 -9.20 -5.73
C ASN A 2 -25.12 -8.99 -5.65
N GLN A 3 -24.39 -9.93 -5.04
CA GLN A 3 -22.95 -9.96 -5.17
C GLN A 3 -22.65 -10.27 -6.64
N ARG A 4 -22.18 -9.26 -7.40
CA ARG A 4 -21.57 -9.52 -8.71
C ARG A 4 -20.43 -10.50 -8.47
N ILE A 5 -20.57 -11.72 -8.97
CA ILE A 5 -19.49 -12.71 -8.98
C ILE A 5 -18.40 -12.11 -9.87
N LYS A 6 -17.36 -11.54 -9.26
CA LYS A 6 -16.21 -11.02 -10.00
C LYS A 6 -15.23 -12.18 -10.13
N HIS A 7 -14.97 -12.60 -11.36
CA HIS A 7 -13.93 -13.59 -11.61
C HIS A 7 -12.56 -13.03 -11.20
N SER A 8 -11.68 -13.90 -10.73
CA SER A 8 -10.28 -13.55 -10.48
C SER A 8 -9.65 -12.93 -11.73
N ASP A 9 -9.04 -11.76 -11.58
CA ASP A 9 -8.37 -11.06 -12.69
C ASP A 9 -6.88 -10.87 -12.38
N ARG A 10 -6.12 -11.95 -12.58
CA ARG A 10 -4.68 -11.99 -12.31
C ARG A 10 -3.89 -11.01 -13.17
N LYS A 11 -4.34 -10.77 -14.41
CA LYS A 11 -3.68 -9.81 -15.33
C LYS A 11 -3.81 -8.39 -14.79
N ASN A 12 -5.02 -8.01 -14.37
CA ASN A 12 -5.25 -6.71 -13.75
C ASN A 12 -4.48 -6.59 -12.43
N ALA A 13 -4.55 -7.60 -11.55
CA ALA A 13 -3.78 -7.62 -10.32
C ALA A 13 -2.28 -7.40 -10.56
N LEU A 14 -1.68 -8.09 -11.54
CA LEU A 14 -0.28 -7.88 -11.91
C LEU A 14 -0.02 -6.46 -12.40
N SER A 15 -0.92 -5.88 -13.22
CA SER A 15 -0.77 -4.50 -13.69
C SER A 15 -0.79 -3.48 -12.54
N ILE A 16 -1.60 -3.73 -11.50
CA ILE A 16 -1.65 -2.90 -10.29
C ILE A 16 -0.35 -3.04 -9.49
N LEU A 17 0.20 -4.25 -9.33
CA LEU A 17 1.49 -4.45 -8.65
C LEU A 17 2.61 -3.69 -9.34
N LEU A 18 2.69 -3.75 -10.68
CA LEU A 18 3.71 -3.03 -11.46
C LEU A 18 3.55 -1.51 -11.36
N ALA A 19 2.31 -1.02 -11.30
CA ALA A 19 2.05 0.40 -11.08
C ALA A 19 2.49 0.84 -9.67
N ALA A 20 2.13 0.09 -8.63
CA ALA A 20 2.53 0.36 -7.24
C ALA A 20 4.06 0.36 -7.09
N GLU A 21 4.75 -0.58 -7.75
CA GLU A 21 6.21 -0.63 -7.73
C GLU A 21 6.85 0.62 -8.34
N ARG A 22 6.38 1.05 -9.51
CA ARG A 22 6.88 2.24 -10.20
C ARG A 22 6.66 3.49 -9.33
N GLU A 23 5.48 3.63 -8.74
CA GLU A 23 5.12 4.77 -7.90
C GLU A 23 5.91 4.79 -6.59
N MET A 24 6.09 3.63 -5.93
CA MET A 24 6.92 3.52 -4.75
C MET A 24 8.38 3.87 -5.06
N ASN A 25 8.93 3.34 -6.15
CA ASN A 25 10.30 3.63 -6.59
C ASN A 25 10.54 5.11 -6.91
N TYR A 26 9.52 5.80 -7.43
CA TYR A 26 9.56 7.25 -7.61
C TYR A 26 9.51 7.97 -6.24
N THR A 27 8.58 7.58 -5.38
CA THR A 27 8.36 8.19 -4.06
C THR A 27 9.60 8.08 -3.17
N LEU A 28 10.31 6.95 -3.20
CA LEU A 28 11.56 6.72 -2.47
C LEU A 28 12.72 7.63 -2.91
N LYS A 29 12.62 8.28 -4.07
CA LYS A 29 13.64 9.21 -4.62
C LYS A 29 13.31 10.67 -4.37
N LEU A 30 12.13 10.99 -3.84
CA LEU A 30 11.73 12.37 -3.59
C LEU A 30 12.60 12.99 -2.49
N GLN A 31 12.90 14.28 -2.64
CA GLN A 31 13.51 15.06 -1.58
C GLN A 31 12.51 15.19 -0.42
N ILE A 32 12.95 14.87 0.79
CA ILE A 32 12.10 14.88 1.98
C ILE A 32 12.18 16.26 2.64
N THR A 33 11.08 17.01 2.58
CA THR A 33 10.88 18.31 3.22
C THR A 33 9.48 18.35 3.84
N ASP A 34 9.16 19.37 4.64
CA ASP A 34 7.80 19.53 5.16
C ASP A 34 6.79 19.74 4.02
N GLU A 35 7.17 20.45 2.95
CA GLU A 35 6.31 20.67 1.78
C GLU A 35 6.04 19.38 0.99
N SER A 36 7.00 18.45 0.94
CA SER A 36 6.83 17.18 0.24
C SER A 36 6.21 16.08 1.11
N ALA A 37 6.16 16.26 2.44
CA ALA A 37 5.71 15.26 3.39
C ALA A 37 4.29 14.73 3.08
N PHE A 38 3.36 15.63 2.76
CA PHE A 38 1.99 15.29 2.34
C PHE A 38 1.99 14.27 1.20
N ASN A 39 2.72 14.55 0.13
CA ASN A 39 2.73 13.73 -1.08
C ASN A 39 3.44 12.40 -0.84
N ILE A 40 4.53 12.40 -0.05
CA ILE A 40 5.27 11.20 0.31
C ILE A 40 4.38 10.24 1.09
N ILE A 41 3.78 10.69 2.20
CA ILE A 41 2.96 9.84 3.07
C ILE A 41 1.76 9.30 2.30
N ARG A 42 1.10 10.14 1.51
CA ARG A 42 -0.02 9.74 0.67
C ARG A 42 0.39 8.65 -0.32
N ASN A 43 1.46 8.84 -1.09
CA ASN A 43 1.88 7.86 -2.09
C ASN A 43 2.34 6.55 -1.45
N VAL A 44 3.06 6.60 -0.33
CA VAL A 44 3.46 5.39 0.40
C VAL A 44 2.23 4.57 0.78
N TYR A 45 1.21 5.22 1.37
CA TYR A 45 -0.04 4.56 1.70
C TYR A 45 -0.76 3.99 0.47
N GLU A 46 -0.92 4.78 -0.60
CA GLU A 46 -1.62 4.33 -1.81
C GLU A 46 -0.92 3.13 -2.46
N CYS A 47 0.42 3.09 -2.46
CA CYS A 47 1.17 1.94 -2.95
C CYS A 47 0.89 0.66 -2.14
N PHE A 48 0.85 0.73 -0.80
CA PHE A 48 0.44 -0.42 0.02
C PHE A 48 -1.02 -0.80 -0.23
N ARG A 49 -1.92 0.18 -0.33
CA ARG A 49 -3.33 -0.06 -0.66
C ARG A 49 -3.47 -0.81 -2.00
N MET A 50 -2.69 -0.45 -3.01
CA MET A 50 -2.65 -1.13 -4.31
C MET A 50 -2.15 -2.58 -4.20
N LEU A 51 -1.17 -2.87 -3.35
CA LEU A 51 -0.74 -4.26 -3.10
C LEU A 51 -1.89 -5.11 -2.53
N GLY A 52 -2.61 -4.56 -1.54
CA GLY A 52 -3.78 -5.23 -0.95
C GLY A 52 -4.89 -5.45 -1.98
N ASP A 53 -5.18 -4.43 -2.78
CA ASP A 53 -6.20 -4.49 -3.83
C ASP A 53 -5.87 -5.52 -4.91
N ALA A 54 -4.61 -5.56 -5.36
CA ALA A 54 -4.12 -6.57 -6.30
C ALA A 54 -4.30 -7.99 -5.72
N SER A 55 -4.02 -8.18 -4.43
CA SER A 55 -4.25 -9.48 -3.77
C SER A 55 -5.72 -9.88 -3.82
N LEU A 56 -6.64 -8.98 -3.46
CA LEU A 56 -8.09 -9.24 -3.48
C LEU A 56 -8.61 -9.49 -4.90
N ILE A 57 -8.20 -8.69 -5.87
CA ILE A 57 -8.57 -8.84 -7.28
C ILE A 57 -8.11 -10.19 -7.85
N SER A 58 -6.91 -10.64 -7.49
CA SER A 58 -6.39 -11.95 -7.91
C SER A 58 -7.23 -13.11 -7.36
N LYS A 59 -7.98 -12.89 -6.28
CA LYS A 59 -8.90 -13.85 -5.64
C LYS A 59 -10.36 -13.69 -6.09
N GLY A 60 -10.66 -12.73 -6.97
CA GLY A 60 -12.03 -12.41 -7.37
C GLY A 60 -12.83 -11.65 -6.30
N VAL A 61 -12.15 -11.06 -5.31
CA VAL A 61 -12.77 -10.30 -4.22
C VAL A 61 -12.79 -8.82 -4.56
N VAL A 62 -13.94 -8.16 -4.34
CA VAL A 62 -14.08 -6.71 -4.46
C VAL A 62 -13.96 -6.10 -3.08
N SER A 63 -12.90 -5.31 -2.88
CA SER A 63 -12.73 -4.54 -1.66
C SER A 63 -13.88 -3.55 -1.49
N GLN A 64 -14.48 -3.50 -0.31
CA GLN A 64 -15.52 -2.52 0.03
C GLN A 64 -14.91 -1.20 0.51
N ASP A 65 -13.76 -1.28 1.18
CA ASP A 65 -13.05 -0.11 1.68
C ASP A 65 -11.53 -0.31 1.64
N HIS A 66 -10.80 0.73 2.06
CA HIS A 66 -9.34 0.65 2.10
C HIS A 66 -8.78 -0.12 3.30
N ILE A 67 -9.58 -0.36 4.33
CA ILE A 67 -9.18 -1.10 5.52
C ILE A 67 -9.02 -2.58 5.14
N GLU A 68 -9.92 -3.12 4.32
CA GLU A 68 -9.83 -4.49 3.79
C GLU A 68 -8.52 -4.72 3.02
N GLN A 69 -8.09 -3.75 2.21
CA GLN A 69 -6.83 -3.81 1.46
C GLN A 69 -5.61 -3.91 2.40
N ILE A 70 -5.56 -3.10 3.46
CA ILE A 70 -4.45 -3.15 4.42
C ILE A 70 -4.48 -4.42 5.26
N LYS A 71 -5.67 -4.82 5.75
CA LYS A 71 -5.83 -6.09 6.49
C LYS A 71 -5.44 -7.29 5.66
N GLU A 72 -5.60 -7.22 4.34
CA GLU A 72 -5.16 -8.30 3.47
C GLU A 72 -3.64 -8.47 3.47
N LEU A 73 -2.87 -7.37 3.55
CA LEU A 73 -1.42 -7.43 3.69
C LEU A 73 -0.97 -8.04 5.02
N GLU A 74 -1.66 -7.71 6.11
CA GLU A 74 -1.33 -8.19 7.46
C GLU A 74 -1.46 -9.70 7.62
N LYS A 75 -2.27 -10.35 6.78
CA LYS A 75 -2.43 -11.82 6.77
C LYS A 75 -1.32 -12.55 6.03
N MET A 76 -0.45 -11.83 5.31
CA MET A 76 0.54 -12.46 4.45
C MET A 76 1.68 -13.05 5.30
N PRO A 77 2.12 -14.28 5.01
CA PRO A 77 3.22 -14.93 5.73
C PRO A 77 4.58 -14.40 5.26
N VAL A 78 4.79 -13.09 5.35
CA VAL A 78 5.99 -12.39 4.87
C VAL A 78 6.79 -11.85 6.06
N LYS A 79 8.07 -12.25 6.13
CA LYS A 79 9.00 -11.70 7.11
C LYS A 79 9.51 -10.35 6.63
N THR A 80 9.34 -9.32 7.46
CA THR A 80 9.77 -7.94 7.22
C THR A 80 10.57 -7.46 8.43
N GLU A 81 11.39 -6.42 8.26
CA GLU A 81 12.18 -5.87 9.37
C GLU A 81 11.31 -5.12 10.38
N ARG A 82 10.20 -4.53 9.92
CA ARG A 82 9.18 -3.90 10.76
C ARG A 82 7.86 -4.66 10.64
N PRO A 83 7.06 -4.78 11.73
CA PRO A 83 5.78 -5.48 11.67
C PRO A 83 4.85 -4.89 10.60
N ILE A 84 4.25 -5.73 9.76
CA ILE A 84 3.34 -5.27 8.67
C ILE A 84 2.19 -4.40 9.21
N GLY A 85 1.72 -4.65 10.42
CA GLY A 85 0.65 -3.87 11.06
C GLY A 85 0.96 -2.38 11.24
N VAL A 86 2.23 -1.95 11.14
CA VAL A 86 2.57 -0.51 11.16
C VAL A 86 2.08 0.24 9.92
N ILE A 87 1.72 -0.46 8.83
CA ILE A 87 1.12 0.15 7.62
C ILE A 87 -0.23 0.82 7.95
N ASP A 88 -0.99 0.28 8.92
CA ASP A 88 -2.25 0.89 9.38
C ASP A 88 -2.04 2.28 9.99
N ASN A 89 -0.87 2.56 10.56
CA ASN A 89 -0.53 3.89 11.06
C ASN A 89 -0.42 4.90 9.91
N ILE A 90 0.15 4.49 8.76
CA ILE A 90 0.22 5.34 7.56
C ILE A 90 -1.19 5.62 7.03
N ARG A 91 -2.11 4.64 7.07
CA ARG A 91 -3.53 4.84 6.71
C ARG A 91 -4.18 5.91 7.59
N LYS A 92 -4.02 5.81 8.91
CA LYS A 92 -4.58 6.78 9.88
C LYS A 92 -3.99 8.17 9.65
N LEU A 93 -2.68 8.25 9.45
CA LEU A 93 -1.99 9.51 9.16
C LEU A 93 -2.50 10.14 7.86
N ARG A 94 -2.57 9.37 6.76
CA ARG A 94 -3.14 9.83 5.49
C ARG A 94 -4.59 10.29 5.63
N HIS A 95 -5.39 9.61 6.46
CA HIS A 95 -6.77 10.04 6.73
C HIS A 95 -6.80 11.41 7.41
N ASN A 96 -5.95 11.65 8.41
CA ASN A 96 -5.85 12.94 9.08
C ASN A 96 -5.38 14.06 8.15
N ILE A 97 -4.37 13.75 7.34
CA ILE A 97 -3.84 14.66 6.34
C ILE A 97 -4.93 15.09 5.34
N ASN A 98 -5.71 14.14 4.82
CA ASN A 98 -6.66 14.42 3.75
C ASN A 98 -7.99 15.01 4.21
N TYR A 99 -8.44 14.72 5.44
CA TYR A 99 -9.80 15.05 5.87
C TYR A 99 -9.87 15.99 7.08
N TYR A 100 -8.79 16.14 7.85
CA TYR A 100 -8.78 16.96 9.08
C TYR A 100 -7.82 18.14 9.01
N GLY A 101 -7.24 18.45 7.84
CA GLY A 101 -6.34 19.59 7.65
C GLY A 101 -5.00 19.44 8.39
N TYR A 102 -4.64 18.22 8.79
CA TYR A 102 -3.36 17.97 9.43
C TYR A 102 -2.20 18.18 8.46
N ILE A 103 -1.21 18.98 8.87
CA ILE A 103 -0.01 19.25 8.09
C ILE A 103 1.09 18.31 8.61
N PRO A 104 1.52 17.32 7.81
CA PRO A 104 2.54 16.39 8.24
C PRO A 104 3.92 17.03 8.22
N SER A 105 4.77 16.56 9.12
CA SER A 105 6.17 16.95 9.22
C SER A 105 7.08 16.09 8.34
N LYS A 106 8.27 16.62 8.07
CA LYS A 106 9.39 15.89 7.48
C LYS A 106 9.67 14.58 8.21
N ALA A 107 9.64 14.58 9.55
CA ALA A 107 9.92 13.40 10.37
C ALA A 107 8.90 12.27 10.13
N GLU A 108 7.62 12.61 9.97
CA GLU A 108 6.58 11.62 9.65
C GLU A 108 6.75 11.06 8.23
N ALA A 109 7.20 11.89 7.29
CA ALA A 109 7.54 11.41 5.95
C ALA A 109 8.78 10.49 5.96
N GLU A 110 9.79 10.80 6.78
CA GLU A 110 10.95 9.94 7.00
C GLU A 110 10.54 8.57 7.59
N ASP A 111 9.64 8.54 8.58
CA ASP A 111 9.12 7.27 9.13
C ASP A 111 8.29 6.48 8.10
N ALA A 112 7.42 7.15 7.33
CA ALA A 112 6.65 6.49 6.27
C ALA A 112 7.56 5.85 5.22
N LEU A 113 8.63 6.53 4.80
CA LEU A 113 9.63 5.99 3.88
C LEU A 113 10.47 4.86 4.52
N SER A 114 10.75 4.94 5.81
CA SER A 114 11.41 3.86 6.56
C SER A 114 10.56 2.60 6.55
N ILE A 115 9.26 2.71 6.87
CA ILE A 115 8.30 1.58 6.76
C ILE A 115 8.30 1.03 5.33
N ALA A 116 8.18 1.90 4.33
CA ALA A 116 8.17 1.50 2.92
C ALA A 116 9.40 0.67 2.55
N LYS A 117 10.61 1.11 2.90
CA LYS A 117 11.87 0.39 2.61
C LYS A 117 11.88 -1.01 3.25
N THR A 118 11.36 -1.14 4.47
CA THR A 118 11.40 -2.41 5.22
C THR A 118 10.30 -3.40 4.86
N CYS A 119 9.14 -2.92 4.41
CA CYS A 119 7.96 -3.76 4.21
C CYS A 119 7.59 -3.95 2.74
N PHE A 120 7.83 -2.96 1.88
CA PHE A 120 7.27 -2.95 0.53
C PHE A 120 7.87 -4.05 -0.37
N ASN A 121 9.20 -4.14 -0.45
CA ASN A 121 9.87 -5.12 -1.33
C ASN A 121 9.50 -6.58 -0.98
N PRO A 122 9.57 -7.01 0.30
CA PRO A 122 9.15 -8.36 0.65
C PRO A 122 7.68 -8.66 0.29
N LEU A 123 6.79 -7.69 0.46
CA LEU A 123 5.37 -7.85 0.15
C LEU A 123 5.10 -7.95 -1.35
N ILE A 124 5.68 -7.06 -2.16
CA ILE A 124 5.46 -7.07 -3.60
C ILE A 124 6.07 -8.31 -4.26
N ASP A 125 7.24 -8.76 -3.81
CA ASP A 125 7.87 -9.98 -4.32
C ASP A 125 7.02 -11.21 -4.00
N PHE A 126 6.52 -11.29 -2.76
CA PHE A 126 5.57 -12.33 -2.38
C PHE A 126 4.33 -12.31 -3.27
N LEU A 127 3.73 -11.14 -3.50
CA LEU A 127 2.52 -11.01 -4.31
C LEU A 127 2.74 -11.35 -5.77
N LYS A 128 3.81 -10.85 -6.40
CA LYS A 128 4.16 -11.18 -7.79
C LYS A 128 4.28 -12.69 -8.00
N ASN A 129 4.87 -13.41 -7.03
CA ASN A 129 5.01 -14.87 -7.08
C ASN A 129 3.70 -15.65 -6.87
N ASN A 130 2.67 -15.03 -6.29
CA ASN A 130 1.39 -15.68 -5.98
C ASN A 130 0.26 -15.26 -6.93
N VAL A 131 0.35 -14.09 -7.55
CA VAL A 131 -0.63 -13.62 -8.56
C VAL A 131 -0.36 -14.26 -9.93
N THR A 132 0.89 -14.66 -10.22
CA THR A 132 1.30 -15.26 -11.50
C THR A 132 1.14 -16.77 -11.57
N LYS A 133 0.96 -17.45 -10.43
CA LYS A 133 0.65 -18.90 -10.35
C LYS A 133 -0.85 -19.12 -10.47
#